data_AF-A0A7D9HJ99-F1
#
_entry.id   AF-A0A7D9HJ99-F1
#
_cell.length_a   1.000
_cell.length_b   1.000
_cell.length_c   1.000
_cell.angle_alpha   90.00
_cell.angle_beta   90.00
_cell.angle_gamma   90.00
#
_symmetry.space_group_name_H-M   'P 1'
#
loop_
_entity.id
_entity.type
_entity.pdbx_description
1 polymer ?
#
loop_
_entity_poly.entity_id
_entity_poly.type
_entity_poly.pdbx_seq_one_letter_code
_entity_poly.pdbx_strand_id
1 'polypeptide(L)'
;MGVTCVYPWPLASGKNGQQVVDILQKNVELAGAHWSNGWCVDCETYQSVTSLGSPPKILHIVHNTEFPLSTFACLENGSCLIADRGFDSVMSKIKGCYEPRKGAKIEAKGQRYELGDFVIKIGQVTVGVSFKGILIEVEYLPCLVASQCWSLLQEFLEGITGIAVTVPSLPSKKSDSKFKPSDTIMQYLEQFNKWKKASTT
;
A
#
# COMPACT_ATOMS: atom_id res chain seq x y z
N MET A 1 -3.54 3.30 15.30
CA MET A 1 -2.62 2.60 14.38
C MET A 1 -1.99 1.46 15.13
N GLY A 2 -2.12 0.25 14.61
CA GLY A 2 -1.41 -0.94 15.03
C GLY A 2 -0.40 -1.40 13.96
N VAL A 3 -0.06 -2.69 13.98
CA VAL A 3 0.82 -3.31 12.98
C VAL A 3 0.00 -3.71 11.77
N THR A 4 0.50 -3.37 10.57
CA THR A 4 -0.19 -3.61 9.30
C THR A 4 0.59 -4.57 8.41
N CYS A 5 -0.12 -5.48 7.75
CA CYS A 5 0.37 -6.31 6.66
C CYS A 5 -0.40 -5.99 5.36
N VAL A 6 0.34 -5.68 4.29
CA VAL A 6 -0.20 -5.44 2.95
C VAL A 6 0.10 -6.65 2.06
N TYR A 7 -0.95 -7.35 1.64
CA TYR A 7 -0.89 -8.60 0.89
C TYR A 7 -1.46 -8.44 -0.53
N PRO A 8 -0.69 -8.70 -1.60
CA PRO A 8 -1.22 -8.77 -2.95
C PRO A 8 -2.00 -10.07 -3.15
N TRP A 9 -3.27 -9.97 -3.53
CA TRP A 9 -4.10 -11.15 -3.75
C TRP A 9 -3.77 -11.81 -5.10
N PRO A 10 -3.49 -13.13 -5.14
CA PRO A 10 -3.20 -13.84 -6.37
C PRO A 10 -4.47 -13.96 -7.23
N LEU A 11 -4.48 -13.28 -8.38
CA LEU A 11 -5.56 -13.38 -9.34
C LEU A 11 -5.27 -14.48 -10.36
N ALA A 12 -6.09 -15.52 -10.37
CA ALA A 12 -6.00 -16.58 -11.38
C ALA A 12 -6.31 -16.03 -12.79
N SER A 13 -5.59 -16.52 -13.81
CA SER A 13 -5.78 -16.11 -15.21
C SER A 13 -7.25 -16.23 -15.65
N GLY A 14 -7.77 -15.17 -16.28
CA GLY A 14 -9.13 -15.13 -16.80
C GLY A 14 -10.22 -14.79 -15.77
N LYS A 15 -9.90 -14.64 -14.48
CA LYS A 15 -10.87 -14.16 -13.48
C LYS A 15 -11.05 -12.64 -13.56
N ASN A 16 -12.29 -12.19 -13.40
CA ASN A 16 -12.61 -10.77 -13.31
C ASN A 16 -12.23 -10.23 -11.92
N GLY A 17 -11.34 -9.24 -11.87
CA GLY A 17 -10.84 -8.65 -10.63
C GLY A 17 -11.95 -8.08 -9.75
N GLN A 18 -12.95 -7.41 -10.33
CA GLN A 18 -14.05 -6.84 -9.55
C GLN A 18 -14.89 -7.92 -8.87
N GLN A 19 -15.23 -8.99 -9.60
CA GLN A 19 -15.97 -10.12 -9.02
C GLN A 19 -15.22 -10.77 -7.87
N VAL A 20 -13.89 -10.88 -7.96
CA VAL A 20 -13.07 -11.43 -6.87
C VAL A 20 -13.05 -10.49 -5.66
N VAL A 21 -12.96 -9.18 -5.87
CA VAL A 21 -13.08 -8.19 -4.78
C VAL A 21 -14.43 -8.33 -4.06
N ASP A 22 -15.53 -8.42 -4.81
CA ASP A 22 -16.88 -8.54 -4.25
C ASP A 22 -17.04 -9.84 -3.43
N ILE A 23 -16.44 -10.95 -3.88
CA ILE A 23 -16.43 -12.22 -3.14
C ILE A 23 -15.64 -12.07 -1.83
N LEU A 24 -14.44 -11.47 -1.87
CA LEU A 24 -13.63 -11.27 -0.67
C LEU A 24 -14.33 -10.37 0.36
N GLN A 25 -14.98 -9.30 -0.12
CA GLN A 25 -15.79 -8.39 0.69
C GLN A 25 -16.96 -9.12 1.37
N LYS A 26 -17.71 -9.93 0.61
CA LYS A 26 -18.78 -10.75 1.17
C LYS A 26 -18.27 -11.77 2.19
N ASN A 27 -17.10 -12.36 1.97
CA ASN A 27 -16.52 -13.33 2.90
C ASN A 27 -16.19 -12.69 4.26
N VAL A 28 -15.62 -11.48 4.28
CA VAL A 28 -15.32 -10.80 5.55
C VAL A 28 -16.61 -10.35 6.26
N GLU A 29 -17.64 -9.93 5.52
CA GLU A 29 -18.96 -9.64 6.09
C GLU A 29 -19.61 -10.89 6.70
N LEU A 30 -19.54 -12.04 6.03
CA LEU A 30 -20.01 -13.32 6.55
C LEU A 30 -19.23 -13.79 7.79
N ALA A 31 -17.96 -13.39 7.91
CA ALA A 31 -17.14 -13.62 9.10
C ALA A 31 -17.48 -12.65 10.25
N GLY A 32 -18.45 -11.74 10.06
CA GLY A 32 -18.92 -10.79 11.07
C GLY A 32 -18.23 -9.43 11.03
N ALA A 33 -17.42 -9.14 10.01
CA ALA A 33 -16.81 -7.81 9.88
C ALA A 33 -17.86 -6.78 9.46
N HIS A 34 -17.84 -5.60 10.07
CA HIS A 34 -18.73 -4.51 9.68
C HIS A 34 -18.04 -3.56 8.70
N TRP A 35 -18.76 -3.19 7.64
CA TRP A 35 -18.31 -2.12 6.75
C TRP A 35 -18.22 -0.80 7.53
N SER A 36 -17.19 0.00 7.22
CA SER A 36 -16.93 1.26 7.91
C SER A 36 -16.82 2.45 6.94
N ASN A 37 -15.98 2.36 5.91
CA ASN A 37 -15.78 3.44 4.94
C ASN A 37 -15.11 2.92 3.65
N GLY A 38 -14.99 3.79 2.64
CA GLY A 38 -14.03 3.61 1.55
C GLY A 38 -12.61 4.05 1.97
N TRP A 39 -11.60 3.53 1.27
CA TRP A 39 -10.20 3.95 1.45
C TRP A 39 -9.49 4.07 0.10
N CYS A 40 -8.43 4.87 0.08
CA CYS A 40 -7.56 5.02 -1.09
C CYS A 40 -6.11 5.27 -0.66
N VAL A 41 -5.17 4.60 -1.34
CA VAL A 41 -3.74 4.88 -1.32
C VAL A 41 -3.29 5.16 -2.74
N ASP A 42 -2.93 6.40 -3.05
CA ASP A 42 -2.41 6.80 -4.35
C ASP A 42 -0.93 7.15 -4.28
N CYS A 43 -0.20 6.80 -5.34
CA CYS A 43 1.23 7.03 -5.47
C CYS A 43 1.54 7.64 -6.84
N GLU A 44 2.16 8.81 -6.82
CA GLU A 44 2.74 9.44 -8.00
C GLU A 44 4.27 9.30 -7.95
N THR A 45 4.88 8.98 -9.08
CA THR A 45 6.33 8.78 -9.19
C THR A 45 6.99 9.91 -9.97
N TYR A 46 7.93 10.55 -9.31
CA TYR A 46 8.78 11.60 -9.84
C TYR A 46 10.20 11.06 -10.07
N GLN A 47 10.90 11.63 -11.03
CA GLN A 47 12.29 11.33 -11.33
C GLN A 47 13.08 12.63 -11.31
N SER A 48 14.27 12.62 -10.69
CA SER A 48 15.12 13.80 -10.71
C SER A 48 15.60 14.09 -12.13
N VAL A 49 15.67 15.36 -12.49
CA VAL A 49 16.31 15.79 -13.74
C VAL A 49 17.79 15.44 -13.66
N THR A 50 18.29 14.74 -14.69
CA THR A 50 19.65 14.22 -14.72
C THR A 50 20.66 15.39 -14.78
N SER A 51 21.45 15.56 -13.73
CA SER A 51 22.68 16.37 -13.78
C SER A 51 23.87 15.51 -14.23
N LEU A 52 24.80 16.09 -14.99
CA LEU A 52 26.02 15.42 -15.48
C LEU A 52 26.71 14.61 -14.36
N GLY A 53 26.68 13.27 -14.47
CA GLY A 53 27.46 12.35 -13.64
C GLY A 53 26.69 11.55 -12.57
N SER A 54 25.40 11.81 -12.31
CA SER A 54 24.62 11.04 -11.31
C SER A 54 23.41 10.34 -11.93
N PRO A 55 23.13 9.06 -11.56
CA PRO A 55 21.91 8.40 -11.99
C PRO A 55 20.67 9.14 -11.46
N PRO A 56 19.57 9.15 -12.22
CA PRO A 56 18.35 9.80 -11.79
C PRO A 56 17.79 9.12 -10.54
N LYS A 57 17.36 9.93 -9.57
CA LYS A 57 16.75 9.47 -8.32
C LYS A 57 15.23 9.42 -8.48
N ILE A 58 14.63 8.35 -8.00
CA ILE A 58 13.18 8.19 -7.99
C ILE A 58 12.63 8.64 -6.64
N LEU A 59 11.57 9.45 -6.70
CA LEU A 59 10.81 9.93 -5.55
C LEU A 59 9.35 9.53 -5.73
N HIS A 60 8.80 8.85 -4.74
CA HIS A 60 7.39 8.51 -4.65
C HIS A 60 6.70 9.48 -3.73
N ILE A 61 5.64 10.13 -4.21
CA ILE A 61 4.72 10.92 -3.40
C ILE A 61 3.48 10.05 -3.19
N VAL A 62 3.22 9.68 -1.94
CA VAL A 62 2.13 8.79 -1.57
C VAL A 62 1.17 9.51 -0.65
N HIS A 63 -0.12 9.32 -0.90
CA HIS A 63 -1.20 9.77 -0.04
C HIS A 63 -2.05 8.58 0.40
N ASN A 64 -2.59 8.68 1.61
CA ASN A 64 -3.43 7.67 2.19
C ASN A 64 -4.61 8.36 2.87
N THR A 65 -5.83 7.93 2.59
CA THR A 65 -7.05 8.49 3.18
C THR A 65 -7.11 8.36 4.70
N GLU A 66 -6.37 7.43 5.30
CA GLU A 66 -6.20 7.32 6.76
C GLU A 66 -5.31 8.42 7.35
N PHE A 67 -4.49 9.07 6.52
CA PHE A 67 -3.62 10.20 6.88
C PHE A 67 -3.88 11.40 5.96
N PRO A 68 -5.11 11.97 5.98
CA PRO A 68 -5.54 12.93 4.97
C PRO A 68 -4.72 14.23 4.97
N LEU A 69 -4.08 14.56 6.09
CA LEU A 69 -3.24 15.75 6.25
C LEU A 69 -1.75 15.51 5.96
N SER A 70 -1.37 14.28 5.61
CA SER A 70 0.02 13.88 5.41
C SER A 70 0.32 13.56 3.95
N THR A 71 1.53 13.92 3.54
CA THR A 71 2.16 13.48 2.31
C THR A 71 3.39 12.66 2.66
N PHE A 72 3.49 11.45 2.10
CA PHE A 72 4.64 10.57 2.28
C PHE A 72 5.56 10.68 1.07
N ALA A 73 6.73 11.27 1.26
CA ALA A 73 7.76 11.43 0.25
C ALA A 73 8.83 10.34 0.46
N CYS A 74 8.76 9.26 -0.31
CA CYS A 74 9.63 8.10 -0.15
C CYS A 74 10.60 7.91 -1.32
N LEU A 75 11.86 7.61 -1.03
CA LEU A 75 12.91 7.27 -1.99
C LEU A 75 13.03 5.74 -2.15
N GLU A 76 13.57 5.29 -3.28
CA GLU A 76 13.79 3.85 -3.56
C GLU A 76 14.69 3.15 -2.53
N ASN A 77 15.56 3.88 -1.83
CA ASN A 77 16.41 3.33 -0.79
C ASN A 77 15.68 3.02 0.53
N GLY A 78 14.36 3.21 0.58
CA GLY A 78 13.53 2.97 1.76
C GLY A 78 13.44 4.13 2.73
N SER A 79 14.09 5.26 2.45
CA SER A 79 13.89 6.48 3.22
C SER A 79 12.52 7.06 2.92
N CYS A 80 11.72 7.34 3.94
CA CYS A 80 10.46 8.04 3.76
C CYS A 80 10.32 9.21 4.73
N LEU A 81 10.05 10.40 4.17
CA LEU A 81 9.73 11.61 4.91
C LEU A 81 8.22 11.79 4.95
N ILE A 82 7.71 12.21 6.10
CA ILE A 82 6.31 12.54 6.29
C ILE A 82 6.24 14.07 6.41
N ALA A 83 5.51 14.70 5.50
CA ALA A 83 5.27 16.14 5.48
C ALA A 83 3.76 16.43 5.54
N ASP A 84 3.40 17.68 5.74
CA ASP A 84 2.02 18.13 5.57
C ASP A 84 1.60 18.11 4.09
N ARG A 85 0.29 18.14 3.85
CA ARG A 85 -0.30 18.14 2.50
C ARG A 85 0.16 19.29 1.61
N GLY A 86 0.66 20.39 2.19
CA GLY A 86 1.23 21.51 1.45
C GLY A 86 2.49 21.14 0.66
N PHE A 87 3.14 20.01 0.97
CA PHE A 87 4.29 19.51 0.22
C PHE A 87 3.99 19.30 -1.28
N ASP A 88 2.75 18.98 -1.65
CA ASP A 88 2.31 18.87 -3.05
C ASP A 88 2.54 20.19 -3.81
N SER A 89 2.33 21.32 -3.14
CA SER A 89 2.59 22.65 -3.70
C SER A 89 4.09 22.90 -3.87
N VAL A 90 4.93 22.36 -2.98
CA VAL A 90 6.39 22.45 -3.12
C VAL A 90 6.85 21.67 -4.34
N MET A 91 6.33 20.45 -4.56
CA MET A 91 6.62 19.64 -5.74
C MET A 91 6.28 20.39 -7.04
N SER A 92 5.18 21.16 -7.05
CA SER A 92 4.81 21.97 -8.21
C SER A 92 5.76 23.15 -8.51
N LYS A 93 6.50 23.63 -7.50
CA LYS A 93 7.44 24.76 -7.59
C LYS A 93 8.86 24.33 -7.94
N ILE A 94 9.24 23.08 -7.68
CA ILE A 94 10.58 22.53 -7.99
C ILE A 94 10.63 21.82 -9.34
N LYS A 95 9.70 22.14 -10.25
CA LYS A 95 9.72 21.67 -11.64
C LYS A 95 11.07 22.05 -12.28
N GLY A 96 11.79 21.06 -12.79
CA GLY A 96 13.19 21.20 -13.25
C GLY A 96 14.22 20.57 -12.31
N CYS A 97 13.86 20.27 -11.06
CA CYS A 97 14.63 19.37 -10.20
C CYS A 97 14.06 17.95 -10.24
N TYR A 98 12.73 17.84 -10.21
CA TYR A 98 11.99 16.59 -10.31
C TYR A 98 10.84 16.73 -11.31
N GLU A 99 10.64 15.70 -12.12
CA GLU A 99 9.59 15.62 -13.13
C GLU A 99 8.75 14.36 -12.95
N PRO A 100 7.41 14.45 -13.10
CA PRO A 100 6.55 13.28 -13.01
C PRO A 100 6.80 12.31 -14.17
N ARG A 101 6.92 11.02 -13.89
CA ARG A 101 7.04 10.00 -14.95
C ARG A 101 5.69 9.82 -15.67
N LYS A 102 5.73 9.59 -16.99
CA LYS A 102 4.49 9.25 -17.75
C LYS A 102 3.88 7.95 -17.22
N GLY A 103 2.56 7.94 -17.01
CA GLY A 103 1.85 6.76 -16.48
C GLY A 103 2.23 6.40 -15.03
N ALA A 104 2.79 7.35 -14.27
CA ALA A 104 3.34 7.09 -12.94
C ALA A 104 2.29 6.91 -11.84
N LYS A 105 1.06 7.39 -12.05
CA LYS A 105 0.03 7.35 -11.02
C LYS A 105 -0.55 5.94 -10.91
N ILE A 106 -0.32 5.33 -9.76
CA ILE A 106 -0.90 4.06 -9.35
C ILE A 106 -1.76 4.31 -8.12
N GLU A 107 -2.88 3.62 -8.03
CA GLU A 107 -3.87 3.78 -6.96
C GLU A 107 -4.30 2.40 -6.48
N ALA A 108 -4.43 2.23 -5.17
CA ALA A 108 -5.17 1.14 -4.56
C ALA A 108 -6.39 1.74 -3.85
N LYS A 109 -7.59 1.26 -4.15
CA LYS A 109 -8.81 1.74 -3.50
C LYS A 109 -9.83 0.63 -3.30
N GLY A 110 -10.65 0.78 -2.27
CA GLY A 110 -11.68 -0.20 -1.98
C GLY A 110 -12.45 0.08 -0.71
N GLN A 111 -12.95 -0.98 -0.09
CA GLN A 111 -13.78 -0.93 1.11
C GLN A 111 -12.96 -1.31 2.35
N ARG A 112 -13.29 -0.65 3.46
CA ARG A 112 -12.69 -0.82 4.79
C ARG A 112 -13.72 -1.46 5.71
N TYR A 113 -13.29 -2.45 6.46
CA TYR A 113 -14.06 -3.21 7.42
C TYR A 113 -13.34 -3.26 8.77
N GLU A 114 -14.10 -3.52 9.81
CA GLU A 114 -13.61 -3.74 11.16
C GLU A 114 -14.15 -5.07 11.68
N LEU A 115 -13.29 -5.84 12.35
CA LEU A 115 -13.63 -7.13 12.93
C LEU A 115 -12.88 -7.27 14.26
N GLY A 116 -13.56 -6.94 15.36
CA GLY A 116 -12.94 -6.91 16.70
C GLY A 116 -11.72 -5.97 16.72
N ASP A 117 -10.55 -6.53 17.00
CA ASP A 117 -9.28 -5.80 17.09
C ASP A 117 -8.59 -5.57 15.73
N PHE A 118 -9.24 -5.96 14.63
CA PHE A 118 -8.67 -5.89 13.28
C PHE A 118 -9.39 -4.87 12.39
N VAL A 119 -8.61 -4.23 11.52
CA VAL A 119 -9.11 -3.48 10.36
C VAL A 119 -8.72 -4.24 9.10
N ILE A 120 -9.66 -4.40 8.17
CA ILE A 120 -9.47 -5.09 6.90
C ILE A 120 -9.80 -4.14 5.76
N LYS A 121 -8.93 -4.06 4.77
CA LYS A 121 -9.10 -3.20 3.60
C LYS A 121 -8.91 -4.05 2.36
N ILE A 122 -9.97 -4.15 1.55
CA ILE A 122 -9.96 -4.95 0.32
C ILE A 122 -10.21 -4.01 -0.85
N GLY A 123 -9.28 -4.00 -1.80
CA GLY A 123 -9.32 -3.06 -2.91
C GLY A 123 -8.64 -3.55 -4.18
N GLN A 124 -8.94 -2.84 -5.26
CA GLN A 124 -8.31 -3.02 -6.55
C GLN A 124 -7.17 -2.03 -6.75
N VAL A 125 -6.20 -2.44 -7.54
CA VAL A 125 -5.04 -1.64 -7.90
C VAL A 125 -5.12 -1.27 -9.38
N THR A 126 -5.00 0.01 -9.68
CA THR A 126 -5.03 0.55 -11.05
C THR A 126 -3.84 1.44 -11.35
N VAL A 127 -3.37 1.44 -12.60
CA VAL A 127 -2.43 2.44 -13.13
C VAL A 127 -3.18 3.24 -14.17
N GLY A 128 -3.43 4.52 -13.88
CA GLY A 128 -4.44 5.28 -14.61
C GLY A 128 -5.81 4.56 -14.52
N VAL A 129 -6.34 4.15 -15.67
CA VAL A 129 -7.62 3.41 -15.77
C VAL A 129 -7.43 1.89 -15.88
N SER A 130 -6.18 1.40 -15.99
CA SER A 130 -5.90 -0.02 -16.22
C SER A 130 -5.79 -0.78 -14.90
N PHE A 131 -6.64 -1.80 -14.74
CA PHE A 131 -6.53 -2.76 -13.64
C PHE A 131 -5.19 -3.49 -13.64
N LYS A 132 -4.59 -3.66 -12.46
CA LYS A 132 -3.31 -4.35 -12.24
C LYS A 132 -3.37 -5.49 -11.24
N GLY A 133 -4.29 -5.45 -10.29
CA GLY A 133 -4.39 -6.50 -9.28
C GLY A 133 -5.35 -6.16 -8.16
N ILE A 134 -5.35 -7.00 -7.14
CA ILE A 134 -6.15 -6.87 -5.92
C ILE A 134 -5.17 -6.84 -4.75
N LEU A 135 -5.50 -6.05 -3.72
CA LEU A 135 -4.69 -5.88 -2.53
C LEU A 135 -5.59 -5.99 -1.30
N ILE A 136 -5.09 -6.69 -0.29
CA ILE A 136 -5.69 -6.81 1.03
C ILE A 136 -4.72 -6.20 2.04
N GLU A 137 -5.16 -5.21 2.80
CA GLU A 137 -4.44 -4.70 3.96
C GLU A 137 -5.16 -5.18 5.23
N VAL A 138 -4.41 -5.75 6.17
CA VAL A 138 -4.91 -6.12 7.51
C VAL A 138 -4.07 -5.40 8.55
N GLU A 139 -4.74 -4.74 9.51
CA GLU A 139 -4.12 -4.07 10.64
C GLU A 139 -4.62 -4.68 11.95
N TYR A 140 -3.69 -5.04 12.85
CA TYR A 140 -3.99 -5.47 14.21
C TYR A 140 -3.75 -4.31 15.17
N LEU A 141 -4.83 -3.72 15.67
CA LEU A 141 -4.83 -2.46 16.43
C LEU A 141 -4.08 -2.52 17.79
N PRO A 142 -4.14 -3.61 18.59
CA PRO A 142 -3.56 -3.64 19.93
C PRO A 142 -2.02 -3.70 20.01
N CYS A 143 -1.33 -3.99 18.90
CA CYS A 143 0.12 -4.13 18.89
C CYS A 143 0.80 -3.03 18.08
N LEU A 144 1.97 -2.58 18.54
CA LEU A 144 2.83 -1.62 17.83
C LEU A 144 4.18 -2.22 17.43
N VAL A 145 4.45 -3.48 17.73
CA VAL A 145 5.75 -4.11 17.48
C VAL A 145 5.52 -5.31 16.56
N ALA A 146 5.96 -5.19 15.31
CA ALA A 146 5.62 -6.17 14.27
C ALA A 146 6.05 -7.60 14.63
N SER A 147 7.22 -7.78 15.25
CA SER A 147 7.71 -9.10 15.66
C SER A 147 6.79 -9.85 16.65
N GLN A 148 5.95 -9.12 17.40
CA GLN A 148 5.08 -9.71 18.41
C GLN A 148 3.76 -10.23 17.84
N CYS A 149 3.34 -9.76 16.66
CA CYS A 149 2.03 -10.11 16.09
C CYS A 149 2.05 -10.43 14.59
N TRP A 150 3.23 -10.57 13.97
CA TRP A 150 3.32 -10.86 12.53
C TRP A 150 2.70 -12.21 12.16
N SER A 151 2.93 -13.24 12.97
CA SER A 151 2.31 -14.56 12.77
C SER A 151 0.79 -14.51 12.92
N LEU A 152 0.29 -13.73 13.89
CA LEU A 152 -1.15 -13.50 14.06
C LEU A 152 -1.77 -12.85 12.81
N LEU A 153 -1.10 -11.85 12.22
CA LEU A 153 -1.55 -11.24 10.97
C LEU A 153 -1.60 -12.24 9.82
N GLN A 154 -0.61 -13.14 9.72
CA GLN A 154 -0.60 -14.20 8.72
C GLN A 154 -1.77 -15.18 8.94
N GLU A 155 -1.93 -15.71 10.16
CA GLU A 155 -3.02 -16.64 10.49
C GLU A 155 -4.40 -16.01 10.23
N PHE A 156 -4.57 -14.74 10.58
CA PHE A 156 -5.79 -14.00 10.30
C PHE A 156 -6.05 -13.87 8.80
N LEU A 157 -5.02 -13.51 8.02
CA LEU A 157 -5.10 -13.46 6.56
C LEU A 157 -5.49 -14.82 5.96
N GLU A 158 -4.88 -15.91 6.42
CA GLU A 158 -5.22 -17.26 5.98
C GLU A 158 -6.66 -17.63 6.35
N GLY A 159 -7.11 -17.27 7.55
CA GLY A 159 -8.47 -17.49 8.02
C GLY A 159 -9.53 -16.77 7.18
N ILE A 160 -9.32 -15.48 6.85
CA ILE A 160 -10.30 -14.71 6.06
C ILE A 160 -10.26 -15.07 4.57
N THR A 161 -9.10 -15.49 4.06
CA THR A 161 -8.92 -15.78 2.63
C THR A 161 -9.18 -17.24 2.26
N GLY A 162 -9.09 -18.15 3.24
CA GLY A 162 -9.22 -19.58 3.04
C GLY A 162 -8.07 -20.22 2.25
N ILE A 163 -6.97 -19.50 2.04
CA ILE A 163 -5.77 -20.01 1.34
C ILE A 163 -4.53 -19.78 2.20
N ALA A 164 -3.49 -20.59 1.99
CA ALA A 164 -2.19 -20.32 2.58
C ALA A 164 -1.64 -18.99 2.04
N VAL A 165 -1.16 -18.13 2.93
CA VAL A 165 -0.69 -16.78 2.61
C VAL A 165 0.78 -16.68 2.96
N THR A 166 1.62 -16.37 1.98
CA THR A 166 3.00 -15.97 2.26
C THR A 166 3.03 -14.45 2.47
N VAL A 167 2.93 -14.03 3.74
CA VAL A 167 3.07 -12.62 4.09
C VAL A 167 4.47 -12.10 3.74
N PRO A 168 4.63 -10.82 3.38
CA PRO A 168 5.95 -10.22 3.18
C PRO A 168 6.85 -10.45 4.40
N SER A 169 8.16 -10.52 4.17
CA SER A 169 9.12 -10.55 5.27
C SER A 169 8.99 -9.28 6.12
N LEU A 170 9.14 -9.42 7.43
CA LEU A 170 9.21 -8.27 8.35
C LEU A 170 10.16 -7.20 7.80
N PRO A 171 9.76 -5.91 7.80
CA PRO A 171 10.64 -4.82 7.40
C PRO A 171 11.96 -4.89 8.20
N SER A 172 13.04 -5.23 7.49
CA SER A 172 14.24 -5.89 8.02
C SER A 172 15.21 -5.00 8.80
N LYS A 173 14.74 -3.91 9.43
CA LYS A 173 15.63 -3.02 10.19
C LYS A 173 15.28 -2.79 11.65
N LYS A 174 14.17 -3.29 12.17
CA LYS A 174 13.79 -3.00 13.57
C LYS A 174 12.84 -4.05 14.17
N SER A 175 13.34 -5.23 14.52
CA SER A 175 12.57 -6.28 15.21
C SER A 175 11.81 -5.76 16.43
N ASP A 176 12.35 -4.74 17.12
CA ASP A 176 11.80 -4.24 18.40
C ASP A 176 11.40 -2.76 18.38
N SER A 177 11.36 -2.11 17.21
CA SER A 177 10.86 -0.73 17.18
C SER A 177 9.36 -0.66 16.98
N LYS A 178 8.79 0.45 17.44
CA LYS A 178 7.41 0.84 17.11
C LYS A 178 7.23 0.94 15.60
N PHE A 179 6.25 0.20 15.11
CA PHE A 179 5.69 0.25 13.76
C PHE A 179 5.13 1.65 13.51
N LYS A 180 5.36 2.17 12.31
CA LYS A 180 5.02 3.54 11.91
C LYS A 180 4.16 3.53 10.65
N PRO A 181 3.42 4.62 10.39
CA PRO A 181 2.67 4.78 9.14
C PRO A 181 3.54 4.57 7.89
N SER A 182 4.79 5.04 7.94
CA SER A 182 5.76 4.86 6.86
C SER A 182 6.02 3.39 6.53
N ASP A 183 5.95 2.48 7.51
CA ASP A 183 6.20 1.05 7.29
C ASP A 183 5.08 0.44 6.42
N THR A 184 3.82 0.83 6.64
CA THR A 184 2.69 0.48 5.76
C THR A 184 2.89 1.05 4.36
N ILE A 185 3.28 2.33 4.25
CA ILE A 185 3.52 2.98 2.95
C ILE A 185 4.64 2.28 2.17
N MET A 186 5.71 1.86 2.84
CA MET A 186 6.79 1.11 2.20
C MET A 186 6.31 -0.25 1.66
N GLN A 187 5.42 -0.94 2.37
CA GLN A 187 4.81 -2.18 1.86
C GLN A 187 3.96 -1.93 0.61
N TYR A 188 3.16 -0.86 0.58
CA TYR A 188 2.41 -0.46 -0.63
C TYR A 188 3.34 -0.18 -1.81
N LEU A 189 4.41 0.58 -1.59
CA LEU A 189 5.40 0.90 -2.63
C LEU A 189 6.07 -0.34 -3.20
N GLU A 190 6.36 -1.33 -2.35
CA GLU A 190 6.90 -2.61 -2.81
C GLU A 190 5.97 -3.30 -3.81
N GLN A 191 4.66 -3.39 -3.49
CA GLN A 191 3.69 -4.03 -4.39
C GLN A 191 3.45 -3.18 -5.65
N PHE A 192 3.34 -1.87 -5.51
CA PHE A 192 3.19 -0.94 -6.64
C PHE A 192 4.35 -1.04 -7.63
N ASN A 193 5.57 -1.15 -7.13
CA ASN A 193 6.75 -1.31 -7.99
C ASN A 193 6.75 -2.66 -8.71
N LYS A 194 6.26 -3.74 -8.09
CA LYS A 194 6.09 -5.04 -8.77
C LYS A 194 5.09 -4.94 -9.93
N TRP A 195 3.93 -4.33 -9.72
CA TRP A 195 2.93 -4.16 -10.79
C TRP A 195 3.36 -3.21 -11.91
N LYS A 196 4.09 -2.14 -11.58
CA LYS A 196 4.68 -1.24 -12.59
C LYS A 196 5.70 -1.97 -13.48
N LYS A 197 6.56 -2.82 -12.90
CA LYS A 197 7.54 -3.64 -13.65
C LYS A 197 6.86 -4.68 -14.54
N ALA A 198 5.87 -5.40 -14.02
CA ALA A 198 5.13 -6.42 -14.78
C ALA A 198 4.36 -5.84 -15.98
N SER A 199 4.06 -4.55 -15.99
CA SER A 199 3.37 -3.87 -17.08
C SER A 199 4.29 -3.45 -18.24
N THR A 200 5.60 -3.62 -18.10
CA THR A 200 6.62 -3.21 -19.09
C THR A 200 7.16 -4.41 -19.88
N THR A 201 6.58 -5.59 -19.71
CA THR A 201 6.87 -6.83 -20.45
C THR A 201 5.62 -7.23 -21.24
#